data_AF-A0A1F7I9G6-F1
#
_entry.id   AF-A0A1F7I9G6-F1
#
_cell.length_a   1.000
_cell.length_b   1.000
_cell.length_c   1.000
_cell.angle_alpha   90.00
_cell.angle_beta   90.00
_cell.angle_gamma   90.00
#
_symmetry.space_group_name_H-M   'P 1'
#
loop_
_entity.id
_entity.type
_entity.pdbx_description
1 polymer ?
#
loop_
_entity_poly.entity_id
_entity_poly.type
_entity_poly.pdbx_seq_one_letter_code
_entity_poly.pdbx_strand_id
1 'polypeptide(L)'
;MDKLESISQPDKPKLTDKKPAPKDLLRVVKDLKRVDSKFWDNTHFLRQHSETVIIKGLRSKNIFEKISTVGYLNRIMQIIHKNEANLSDHTRGIGYALAKNPELLSELASDNSPKMIRNQVRKIIAYTLEAWGEVEIYDENDQLYPLANKLIGYAEKDLESNLKYFDKQMNSDGLFLIPLLKFGSEITKTRILNRMTQYANSHPDKGNDKLTSLLKQINIHHYQVEAQKIVELELMNYTSEWKSIMKNWPTQIIPENGFRGEISLNKRYVDNIKFIQSLEKKRKGIVSYLHEHNGISNFSNFPEDVLIDFYDNRENLRDNYVLSIQSKTDNNGALHKGRVTKSVFSKLKRYNQHIDPVETSNIIDLIEKMTKFSEKYGKISNIFISAHGETDKIILGEDDKEAINSINKKTFTGEALQKFNQSLGEKVNIILDSCSTGALEGIGQFLSTIDKNKKIKVIGPEFPASIDTIRIKQKANKLEWGVNYLKPIIAREYLQLIANNPGKFFDKVAKTYESGLAT
;
A
#
# COMPACT_ATOMS: atom_id res chain seq x y z
N MET A 1 11.36 49.83 27.28
CA MET A 1 12.66 49.52 27.92
C MET A 1 12.53 49.84 29.38
N ASP A 2 12.02 48.88 30.15
CA ASP A 2 12.24 48.67 31.59
C ASP A 2 11.28 47.55 32.03
N LYS A 3 11.78 46.64 32.87
CA LYS A 3 11.20 45.37 33.37
C LYS A 3 11.52 44.10 32.58
N LEU A 4 12.71 43.56 32.83
CA LEU A 4 12.94 42.12 32.90
C LEU A 4 13.83 41.85 34.13
N GLU A 5 13.20 41.46 35.23
CA GLU A 5 13.87 40.96 36.44
C GLU A 5 13.94 39.43 36.43
N SER A 6 15.18 38.94 36.58
CA SER A 6 15.63 37.69 37.19
C SER A 6 14.67 36.50 37.28
N ILE A 7 14.93 35.47 36.47
CA ILE A 7 14.61 34.08 36.79
C ILE A 7 15.91 33.37 37.16
N SER A 8 15.92 32.85 38.39
CA SER A 8 16.98 32.09 39.04
C SER A 8 17.17 30.70 38.42
N GLN A 9 18.42 30.25 38.35
CA GLN A 9 18.77 28.87 38.01
C GLN A 9 18.42 27.92 39.18
N PRO A 10 17.92 26.71 38.93
CA PRO A 10 17.76 25.72 39.99
C PRO A 10 19.10 25.04 40.33
N ASP A 11 19.34 24.90 41.63
CA ASP A 11 20.53 24.30 42.24
C ASP A 11 20.77 22.84 41.81
N LYS A 12 22.05 22.52 41.57
CA LYS A 12 22.53 21.13 41.41
C LYS A 12 22.43 20.37 42.75
N PRO A 13 21.93 19.12 42.77
CA PRO A 13 21.97 18.33 43.99
C PRO A 13 23.42 17.88 44.29
N LYS A 14 23.82 18.10 45.56
CA LYS A 14 25.08 17.64 46.13
C LYS A 14 25.06 16.10 46.27
N LEU A 15 26.10 15.46 45.75
CA LEU A 15 26.43 14.05 45.98
C LEU A 15 27.13 13.90 47.33
N THR A 16 26.43 13.39 48.34
CA THR A 16 27.04 12.84 49.56
C THR A 16 26.27 11.61 50.01
N ASP A 17 26.90 10.43 49.86
CA ASP A 17 27.18 9.47 50.93
C ASP A 17 27.41 8.05 50.38
N LYS A 18 28.69 7.65 50.41
CA LYS A 18 29.11 6.27 50.18
C LYS A 18 28.67 5.41 51.37
N LYS A 19 27.70 4.51 51.18
CA LYS A 19 27.53 3.37 52.09
C LYS A 19 28.68 2.37 51.90
N PRO A 20 29.24 1.79 52.98
CA PRO A 20 30.33 0.82 52.85
C PRO A 20 29.81 -0.50 52.28
N ALA A 21 30.62 -1.13 51.43
CA ALA A 21 30.34 -2.45 50.89
C ALA A 21 30.27 -3.50 52.03
N PRO A 22 29.33 -4.47 52.00
CA PRO A 22 29.29 -5.55 52.97
C PRO A 22 30.56 -6.39 52.89
N LYS A 23 31.15 -6.71 54.04
CA LYS A 23 32.37 -7.54 54.18
C LYS A 23 32.26 -8.93 53.53
N ASP A 24 31.07 -9.36 53.12
CA ASP A 24 30.81 -10.66 52.50
C ASP A 24 31.22 -10.76 51.02
N LEU A 25 31.34 -9.63 50.31
CA LEU A 25 31.76 -9.62 48.89
C LEU A 25 33.25 -9.97 48.70
N LEU A 26 34.09 -9.66 49.69
CA LEU A 26 35.51 -10.01 49.69
C LEU A 26 35.77 -11.49 49.98
N ARG A 27 34.81 -12.18 50.62
CA ARG A 27 34.88 -13.63 50.86
C ARG A 27 34.56 -14.42 49.59
N VAL A 28 33.54 -14.01 48.84
CA VAL A 28 33.14 -14.64 47.55
C VAL A 28 34.23 -14.50 46.47
N VAL A 29 34.93 -13.36 46.43
CA VAL A 29 36.04 -13.16 45.46
C VAL A 29 37.29 -13.97 45.82
N LYS A 30 37.53 -14.26 47.11
CA LYS A 30 38.63 -15.14 47.54
C LYS A 30 38.35 -16.61 47.22
N ASP A 31 37.10 -17.05 47.32
CA ASP A 31 36.71 -18.44 47.04
C ASP A 31 36.68 -18.74 45.53
N LEU A 32 36.39 -17.75 44.68
CA LEU A 32 36.43 -17.88 43.20
C LEU A 32 37.84 -18.07 42.61
N LYS A 33 38.91 -17.76 43.34
CA LYS A 33 40.30 -18.04 42.91
C LYS A 33 40.74 -19.49 43.17
N ARG A 34 39.92 -20.29 43.85
CA ARG A 34 40.17 -21.72 44.11
C ARG A 34 39.00 -22.56 43.59
N VAL A 35 38.88 -22.66 42.27
CA VAL A 35 37.89 -23.56 41.64
C VAL A 35 38.63 -24.63 40.86
N ASP A 36 38.61 -25.84 41.42
CA ASP A 36 38.98 -27.09 40.74
C ASP A 36 37.75 -27.68 40.03
N SER A 37 38.00 -28.48 39.00
CA SER A 37 37.08 -29.18 38.10
C SER A 37 35.87 -29.86 38.77
N LYS A 38 35.98 -30.26 40.05
CA LYS A 38 34.90 -30.92 40.81
C LYS A 38 33.76 -30.01 41.28
N PHE A 39 33.91 -28.68 41.20
CA PHE A 39 32.84 -27.75 41.63
C PHE A 39 31.60 -27.78 40.72
N TRP A 40 31.73 -28.26 39.48
CA TRP A 40 30.66 -28.21 38.47
C TRP A 40 29.67 -29.38 38.49
N ASP A 41 29.90 -30.40 39.33
CA ASP A 41 29.01 -31.57 39.42
C ASP A 41 27.83 -31.39 40.41
N ASN A 42 27.75 -30.25 41.10
CA ASN A 42 26.69 -30.00 42.09
C ASN A 42 25.47 -29.29 41.47
N THR A 43 24.45 -30.07 41.09
CA THR A 43 23.17 -29.64 40.49
C THR A 43 22.36 -28.65 41.33
N HIS A 44 22.63 -28.56 42.64
CA HIS A 44 21.89 -27.69 43.55
C HIS A 44 22.35 -26.22 43.51
N PHE A 45 23.62 -25.95 43.19
CA PHE A 45 24.20 -24.60 43.19
C PHE A 45 23.78 -23.78 41.97
N LEU A 46 23.70 -24.43 40.79
CA LEU A 46 23.27 -23.80 39.54
C LEU A 46 21.79 -23.40 39.55
N ARG A 47 20.97 -24.01 40.41
CA ARG A 47 19.55 -23.71 40.55
C ARG A 47 19.26 -22.37 41.22
N GLN A 48 20.14 -21.90 42.11
CA GLN A 48 19.92 -20.66 42.87
C GLN A 48 20.65 -19.43 42.29
N HIS A 49 21.61 -19.62 41.38
CA HIS A 49 22.51 -18.54 40.92
C HIS A 49 22.65 -18.48 39.39
N SER A 50 21.68 -19.02 38.65
CA SER A 50 21.74 -19.29 37.21
C SER A 50 22.07 -18.05 36.36
N GLU A 51 21.41 -16.91 36.56
CA GLU A 51 21.61 -15.75 35.69
C GLU A 51 23.01 -15.13 35.79
N THR A 52 23.51 -14.92 37.02
CA THR A 52 24.79 -14.24 37.23
C THR A 52 25.98 -15.11 36.83
N VAL A 53 25.88 -16.43 37.04
CA VAL A 53 26.92 -17.40 36.67
C VAL A 53 26.95 -17.62 35.16
N ILE A 54 25.79 -17.71 34.50
CA ILE A 54 25.70 -17.85 33.04
C ILE A 54 26.22 -16.58 32.35
N ILE A 55 25.78 -15.40 32.77
CA ILE A 55 26.20 -14.13 32.15
C ILE A 55 27.70 -13.86 32.37
N LYS A 56 28.25 -14.15 33.57
CA LYS A 56 29.70 -14.01 33.81
C LYS A 56 30.52 -15.10 33.11
N GLY A 57 29.98 -16.32 32.96
CA GLY A 57 30.59 -17.40 32.19
C GLY A 57 30.69 -17.09 30.69
N LEU A 58 29.63 -16.51 30.12
CA LEU A 58 29.57 -16.07 28.71
C LEU A 58 30.53 -14.93 28.37
N ARG A 59 30.97 -14.15 29.36
CA ARG A 59 31.95 -13.04 29.19
C ARG A 59 33.41 -13.49 29.30
N SER A 60 33.67 -14.72 29.75
CA SER A 60 35.01 -15.24 29.97
C SER A 60 35.48 -16.06 28.77
N LYS A 61 36.41 -15.48 27.98
CA LYS A 61 37.04 -16.12 26.80
C LYS A 61 37.60 -17.53 27.09
N ASN A 62 38.05 -17.78 28.32
CA ASN A 62 38.71 -19.03 28.74
C ASN A 62 37.76 -20.22 29.04
N ILE A 63 36.43 -20.01 29.12
CA ILE A 63 35.48 -21.10 29.44
C ILE A 63 35.06 -21.84 28.16
N PHE A 64 34.99 -21.15 27.02
CA PHE A 64 34.62 -21.74 25.74
C PHE A 64 35.67 -22.69 25.18
N GLU A 65 36.95 -22.51 25.50
CA GLU A 65 38.03 -23.39 25.04
C GLU A 65 38.06 -24.76 25.76
N LYS A 66 37.40 -24.90 26.92
CA LYS A 66 37.51 -26.09 27.79
C LYS A 66 36.30 -27.03 27.78
N ILE A 67 35.18 -26.63 27.20
CA ILE A 67 33.98 -27.48 27.09
C ILE A 67 33.79 -27.78 25.62
N SER A 68 33.64 -29.05 25.23
CA SER A 68 33.26 -29.36 23.85
C SER A 68 31.96 -28.60 23.54
N THR A 69 32.00 -27.72 22.54
CA THR A 69 30.93 -26.77 22.24
C THR A 69 29.58 -27.49 22.03
N VAL A 70 29.66 -28.72 21.50
CA VAL A 70 28.54 -29.66 21.33
C VAL A 70 27.93 -30.11 22.67
N GLY A 71 28.75 -30.43 23.67
CA GLY A 71 28.29 -30.83 25.00
C GLY A 71 27.62 -29.68 25.76
N TYR A 72 28.15 -28.47 25.63
CA TYR A 72 27.57 -27.26 26.23
C TYR A 72 26.22 -26.90 25.59
N LEU A 73 26.16 -26.90 24.25
CA LEU A 73 24.92 -26.68 23.50
C LEU A 73 23.88 -27.75 23.84
N ASN A 74 24.24 -29.04 23.87
CA ASN A 74 23.30 -30.09 24.25
C ASN A 74 22.74 -29.89 25.67
N ARG A 75 23.56 -29.41 26.61
CA ARG A 75 23.12 -29.17 28.00
C ARG A 75 22.24 -27.93 28.11
N ILE A 76 22.54 -26.88 27.37
CA ILE A 76 21.66 -25.72 27.20
C ILE A 76 20.33 -26.12 26.56
N MET A 77 20.36 -26.93 25.51
CA MET A 77 19.17 -27.42 24.83
C MET A 77 18.31 -28.31 25.74
N GLN A 78 18.91 -29.13 26.60
CA GLN A 78 18.19 -29.88 27.63
C GLN A 78 17.55 -28.99 28.70
N ILE A 79 18.17 -27.84 29.02
CA ILE A 79 17.62 -26.85 29.95
C ILE A 79 16.44 -26.10 29.30
N ILE A 80 16.55 -25.71 28.03
CA ILE A 80 15.47 -25.08 27.25
C ILE A 80 14.28 -26.03 27.12
N HIS A 81 14.53 -27.29 26.79
CA HIS A 81 13.48 -28.29 26.59
C HIS A 81 12.73 -28.66 27.88
N LYS A 82 13.34 -28.44 29.05
CA LYS A 82 12.72 -28.73 30.36
C LYS A 82 11.99 -27.53 30.98
N ASN A 83 12.18 -26.32 30.46
CA ASN A 83 11.64 -25.08 31.03
C ASN A 83 10.92 -24.24 29.95
N GLU A 84 9.79 -24.74 29.44
CA GLU A 84 9.01 -24.06 28.39
C GLU A 84 8.49 -22.66 28.80
N ALA A 85 8.50 -22.31 30.09
CA ALA A 85 7.88 -21.09 30.61
C ALA A 85 8.76 -19.82 30.64
N ASN A 86 10.09 -19.89 30.42
CA ASN A 86 10.99 -18.72 30.49
C ASN A 86 11.99 -18.67 29.30
N LEU A 87 11.48 -18.91 28.08
CA LEU A 87 12.31 -19.02 26.88
C LEU A 87 12.97 -17.70 26.42
N SER A 88 12.39 -16.53 26.70
CA SER A 88 12.84 -15.26 26.09
C SER A 88 14.26 -14.87 26.49
N ASP A 89 14.59 -14.87 27.78
CA ASP A 89 15.86 -14.32 28.25
C ASP A 89 17.05 -15.26 28.04
N HIS A 90 16.82 -16.57 28.14
CA HIS A 90 17.83 -17.57 27.80
C HIS A 90 18.12 -17.59 26.30
N THR A 91 17.08 -17.50 25.47
CA THR A 91 17.23 -17.47 24.01
C THR A 91 17.93 -16.19 23.55
N ARG A 92 17.64 -15.04 24.17
CA ARG A 92 18.38 -13.77 23.97
C ARG A 92 19.86 -13.91 24.33
N GLY A 93 20.18 -14.50 25.48
CA GLY A 93 21.56 -14.70 25.92
C GLY A 93 22.36 -15.61 24.99
N ILE A 94 21.74 -16.69 24.50
CA ILE A 94 22.36 -17.63 23.56
C ILE A 94 22.50 -16.99 22.18
N GLY A 95 21.47 -16.29 21.70
CA GLY A 95 21.52 -15.52 20.46
C GLY A 95 22.65 -14.50 20.47
N TYR A 96 22.78 -13.75 21.56
CA TYR A 96 23.87 -12.78 21.75
C TYR A 96 25.25 -13.45 21.79
N ALA A 97 25.38 -14.58 22.47
CA ALA A 97 26.64 -15.34 22.53
C ALA A 97 27.04 -15.92 21.17
N LEU A 98 26.08 -16.46 20.43
CA LEU A 98 26.29 -16.99 19.07
C LEU A 98 26.62 -15.87 18.09
N ALA A 99 25.96 -14.72 18.20
CA ALA A 99 26.24 -13.57 17.34
C ALA A 99 27.64 -12.99 17.57
N LYS A 100 28.14 -13.03 18.82
CA LYS A 100 29.52 -12.64 19.15
C LYS A 100 30.59 -13.63 18.65
N ASN A 101 30.20 -14.83 18.21
CA ASN A 101 31.09 -15.84 17.66
C ASN A 101 30.60 -16.29 16.27
N PRO A 102 30.79 -15.46 15.22
CA PRO A 102 30.25 -15.72 13.89
C PRO A 102 30.83 -16.98 13.24
N GLU A 103 32.05 -17.39 13.58
CA GLU A 103 32.67 -18.62 13.09
C GLU A 103 31.94 -19.86 13.63
N LEU A 104 31.66 -19.87 14.94
CA LEU A 104 30.88 -20.93 15.57
C LEU A 104 29.45 -20.97 15.04
N LEU A 105 28.82 -19.82 14.84
CA LEU A 105 27.49 -19.75 14.24
C LEU A 105 27.49 -20.33 12.82
N SER A 106 28.49 -19.99 12.01
CA SER A 106 28.68 -20.52 10.66
C SER A 106 28.88 -22.04 10.65
N GLU A 107 29.72 -22.55 11.56
CA GLU A 107 29.97 -23.98 11.73
C GLU A 107 28.69 -24.74 12.11
N LEU A 108 27.96 -24.24 13.11
CA LEU A 108 26.72 -24.84 13.61
C LEU A 108 25.55 -24.73 12.62
N ALA A 109 25.56 -23.71 11.75
CA ALA A 109 24.58 -23.53 10.69
C ALA A 109 24.93 -24.29 9.40
N SER A 110 26.19 -24.75 9.25
CA SER A 110 26.68 -25.35 8.01
C SER A 110 25.99 -26.66 7.63
N ASP A 111 26.08 -27.03 6.34
CA ASP A 111 25.55 -28.29 5.83
C ASP A 111 26.20 -29.54 6.45
N ASN A 112 27.36 -29.38 7.07
CA ASN A 112 28.07 -30.44 7.78
C ASN A 112 27.55 -30.67 9.21
N SER A 113 26.76 -29.74 9.76
CA SER A 113 26.17 -29.89 11.10
C SER A 113 24.96 -30.85 11.10
N PRO A 114 24.72 -31.61 12.19
CA PRO A 114 23.50 -32.41 12.32
C PRO A 114 22.23 -31.57 12.12
N LYS A 115 21.26 -32.08 11.36
CA LYS A 115 19.99 -31.39 11.04
C LYS A 115 19.27 -30.83 12.28
N MET A 116 19.31 -31.57 13.39
CA MET A 116 18.73 -31.14 14.67
C MET A 116 19.42 -29.85 15.18
N ILE A 117 20.75 -29.80 15.14
CA ILE A 117 21.53 -28.64 15.58
C ILE A 117 21.23 -27.43 14.69
N ARG A 118 21.24 -27.60 13.37
CA ARG A 118 20.86 -26.53 12.42
C ARG A 118 19.47 -25.96 12.71
N ASN A 119 18.47 -26.82 12.94
CA ASN A 119 17.12 -26.38 13.23
C ASN A 119 17.01 -25.59 14.55
N GLN A 120 17.81 -25.93 15.56
CA GLN A 120 17.82 -25.21 16.83
C GLN A 120 18.53 -23.87 16.71
N VAL A 121 19.65 -23.82 16.00
CA VAL A 121 20.34 -22.57 15.66
C VAL A 121 19.39 -21.61 14.94
N ARG A 122 18.62 -22.10 13.95
CA ARG A 122 17.59 -21.30 13.25
C ARG A 122 16.54 -20.72 14.19
N LYS A 123 16.03 -21.53 15.12
CA LYS A 123 15.05 -21.06 16.12
C LYS A 123 15.64 -19.97 17.00
N ILE A 124 16.88 -20.17 17.48
CA ILE A 124 17.56 -19.17 18.32
C ILE A 124 17.77 -17.87 17.55
N ILE A 125 18.24 -17.92 16.30
CA ILE A 125 18.37 -16.73 15.45
C ILE A 125 17.01 -16.02 15.29
N ALA A 126 15.95 -16.75 14.95
CA ALA A 126 14.62 -16.19 14.75
C ALA A 126 14.09 -15.48 16.00
N TYR A 127 14.12 -16.16 17.16
CA TYR A 127 13.69 -15.58 18.44
C TYR A 127 14.56 -14.39 18.87
N THR A 128 15.86 -14.39 18.53
CA THR A 128 16.77 -13.29 18.85
C THR A 128 16.43 -12.05 18.03
N LEU A 129 16.18 -12.21 16.72
CA LEU A 129 15.79 -11.12 15.84
C LEU A 129 14.38 -10.59 16.17
N GLU A 130 13.44 -11.47 16.52
CA GLU A 130 12.10 -11.10 16.97
C GLU A 130 12.16 -10.29 18.27
N ALA A 131 12.88 -10.79 19.28
CA ALA A 131 13.10 -10.08 20.54
C ALA A 131 13.78 -8.72 20.36
N TRP A 132 14.70 -8.58 19.40
CA TRP A 132 15.32 -7.29 19.07
C TRP A 132 14.40 -6.36 18.30
N GLY A 133 13.36 -6.87 17.65
CA GLY A 133 12.36 -6.04 17.00
C GLY A 133 11.35 -5.38 17.94
N GLU A 134 11.31 -5.79 19.21
CA GLU A 134 10.52 -5.17 20.29
C GLU A 134 11.33 -4.17 21.12
N VAL A 135 12.67 -4.22 21.04
CA VAL A 135 13.56 -3.23 21.65
C VAL A 135 13.94 -2.25 20.55
N GLU A 136 13.46 -1.00 20.60
CA GLU A 136 13.99 0.02 19.69
C GLU A 136 15.52 -0.01 19.81
N ILE A 137 16.21 -0.23 18.68
CA ILE A 137 17.68 -0.36 18.65
C ILE A 137 18.26 1.05 18.83
N TYR A 138 18.14 1.58 20.05
CA TYR A 138 18.83 2.77 20.54
C TYR A 138 19.83 2.29 21.60
N ASP A 139 20.94 1.72 21.14
CA ASP A 139 22.13 1.58 21.99
C ASP A 139 23.04 2.76 21.69
N GLU A 140 23.26 3.60 22.70
CA GLU A 140 24.14 4.76 22.68
C GLU A 140 25.60 4.41 22.33
N ASN A 141 25.95 3.11 22.29
CA ASN A 141 27.29 2.61 22.00
C ASN A 141 27.46 1.92 20.63
N ASP A 142 26.45 1.92 19.75
CA ASP A 142 26.56 1.46 18.35
C ASP A 142 27.00 -0.02 18.16
N GLN A 143 26.97 -0.86 19.21
CA GLN A 143 27.46 -2.25 19.15
C GLN A 143 26.41 -3.28 18.72
N LEU A 144 25.12 -2.97 18.89
CA LEU A 144 24.02 -3.89 18.54
C LEU A 144 23.73 -3.92 17.03
N TYR A 145 23.92 -2.81 16.32
CA TYR A 145 23.61 -2.69 14.90
C TYR A 145 24.50 -3.57 13.99
N PRO A 146 25.85 -3.60 14.15
CA PRO A 146 26.71 -4.51 13.40
C PRO A 146 26.42 -5.99 13.67
N LEU A 147 25.93 -6.30 14.87
CA LEU A 147 25.60 -7.66 15.30
C LEU A 147 24.30 -8.15 14.65
N ALA A 148 23.27 -7.29 14.60
CA ALA A 148 22.03 -7.52 13.87
C ALA A 148 22.30 -7.77 12.38
N ASN A 149 23.11 -6.92 11.74
CA ASN A 149 23.46 -7.07 10.32
C ASN A 149 24.17 -8.40 10.01
N LYS A 150 25.03 -8.89 10.91
CA LYS A 150 25.66 -10.21 10.74
C LYS A 150 24.64 -11.35 10.84
N LEU A 151 23.75 -11.31 11.83
CA LEU A 151 22.70 -12.33 11.98
C LEU A 151 21.71 -12.32 10.81
N ILE A 152 21.34 -11.13 10.32
CA ILE A 152 20.54 -10.96 9.11
C ILE A 152 21.27 -11.60 7.93
N GLY A 153 22.52 -11.22 7.66
CA GLY A 153 23.29 -11.79 6.55
C GLY A 153 23.44 -13.32 6.60
N TYR A 154 23.50 -13.91 7.80
CA TYR A 154 23.44 -15.37 7.96
C TYR A 154 22.07 -15.95 7.65
N ALA A 155 21.00 -15.33 8.15
CA ALA A 155 19.64 -15.74 7.87
C ALA A 155 19.31 -15.61 6.36
N GLU A 156 19.87 -14.62 5.67
CA GLU A 156 19.76 -14.44 4.22
C GLU A 156 20.48 -15.55 3.45
N LYS A 157 21.73 -15.85 3.78
CA LYS A 157 22.49 -16.95 3.14
C LYS A 157 21.87 -18.33 3.39
N ASP A 158 21.36 -18.55 4.61
CA ASP A 158 20.63 -19.78 4.94
C ASP A 158 19.31 -19.85 4.18
N LEU A 159 18.56 -18.74 4.07
CA LEU A 159 17.37 -18.67 3.23
C LEU A 159 17.73 -19.02 1.79
N GLU A 160 18.73 -18.39 1.18
CA GLU A 160 19.18 -18.68 -0.19
C GLU A 160 19.47 -20.16 -0.41
N SER A 161 20.16 -20.79 0.54
CA SER A 161 20.51 -22.22 0.50
C SER A 161 19.30 -23.14 0.69
N ASN A 162 18.23 -22.63 1.32
CA ASN A 162 17.04 -23.40 1.71
C ASN A 162 15.74 -22.96 1.02
N LEU A 163 15.80 -22.07 0.01
CA LEU A 163 14.64 -21.64 -0.78
C LEU A 163 13.88 -22.82 -1.42
N LYS A 164 14.55 -23.96 -1.64
CA LYS A 164 13.93 -25.22 -2.08
C LYS A 164 12.96 -25.86 -1.07
N TYR A 165 12.95 -25.40 0.19
CA TYR A 165 12.09 -25.89 1.26
C TYR A 165 11.07 -24.85 1.75
N PHE A 166 10.86 -23.79 0.97
CA PHE A 166 9.98 -22.67 1.31
C PHE A 166 8.57 -23.11 1.71
N ASP A 167 7.99 -24.07 0.99
CA ASP A 167 6.65 -24.61 1.28
C ASP A 167 6.57 -25.30 2.65
N LYS A 168 7.67 -25.91 3.13
CA LYS A 168 7.75 -26.48 4.47
C LYS A 168 7.85 -25.41 5.55
N GLN A 169 8.54 -24.30 5.27
CA GLN A 169 8.68 -23.17 6.20
C GLN A 169 7.39 -22.36 6.34
N MET A 170 6.61 -22.22 5.25
CA MET A 170 5.27 -21.63 5.30
C MET A 170 4.33 -22.43 6.21
N ASN A 171 4.54 -23.74 6.35
CA ASN A 171 3.72 -24.58 7.23
C ASN A 171 4.11 -24.45 8.72
N SER A 172 5.35 -24.08 9.07
CA SER A 172 5.84 -23.93 10.45
C SER A 172 5.68 -22.50 11.02
N ASP A 173 4.50 -21.92 10.85
CA ASP A 173 4.08 -20.60 11.39
C ASP A 173 4.90 -19.36 10.96
N GLY A 174 5.78 -19.48 9.98
CA GLY A 174 6.45 -18.31 9.39
C GLY A 174 7.43 -17.58 10.33
N LEU A 175 7.73 -18.15 11.50
CA LEU A 175 8.66 -17.62 12.51
C LEU A 175 10.03 -17.19 11.94
N PHE A 176 10.49 -17.81 10.85
CA PHE A 176 11.76 -17.47 10.20
C PHE A 176 11.63 -16.38 9.13
N LEU A 177 10.42 -16.21 8.56
CA LEU A 177 10.16 -15.24 7.49
C LEU A 177 9.90 -13.84 8.05
N ILE A 178 9.27 -13.73 9.23
CA ILE A 178 8.94 -12.43 9.85
C ILE A 178 10.19 -11.58 10.10
N PRO A 179 11.27 -12.10 10.72
CA PRO A 179 12.45 -11.27 10.96
C PRO A 179 13.19 -10.92 9.67
N LEU A 180 13.19 -11.80 8.68
CA LEU A 180 13.78 -11.52 7.36
C LEU A 180 12.97 -10.50 6.57
N LEU A 181 11.65 -10.51 6.69
CA LEU A 181 10.78 -9.50 6.09
C LEU A 181 10.93 -8.15 6.82
N LYS A 182 11.17 -8.15 8.14
CA LYS A 182 11.34 -6.92 8.92
C LYS A 182 12.76 -6.32 8.79
N PHE A 183 13.79 -7.15 8.69
CA PHE A 183 15.18 -6.72 8.81
C PHE A 183 16.11 -7.15 7.67
N GLY A 184 15.68 -8.03 6.76
CA GLY A 184 16.49 -8.48 5.62
C GLY A 184 16.86 -7.34 4.67
N SER A 185 17.84 -7.57 3.80
CA SER A 185 18.08 -6.71 2.64
C SER A 185 16.88 -6.70 1.72
N GLU A 186 16.73 -5.64 0.92
CA GLU A 186 15.63 -5.48 -0.04
C GLU A 186 15.54 -6.65 -1.04
N ILE A 187 16.69 -7.21 -1.43
CA ILE A 187 16.76 -8.38 -2.31
C ILE A 187 16.13 -9.59 -1.64
N THR A 188 16.43 -9.82 -0.36
CA THR A 188 15.85 -10.92 0.42
C THR A 188 14.36 -10.74 0.64
N LYS A 189 13.92 -9.54 1.03
CA LYS A 189 12.48 -9.24 1.22
C LYS A 189 11.70 -9.49 -0.06
N THR A 190 12.17 -8.95 -1.18
CA THR A 190 11.56 -9.14 -2.51
C THR A 190 11.46 -10.61 -2.89
N ARG A 191 12.51 -11.40 -2.64
CA ARG A 191 12.52 -12.85 -2.94
C ARG A 191 11.53 -13.62 -2.06
N ILE A 192 11.46 -13.32 -0.77
CA ILE A 192 10.49 -13.93 0.14
C ILE A 192 9.07 -13.63 -0.36
N LEU A 193 8.76 -12.37 -0.64
CA LEU A 193 7.42 -11.95 -1.09
C LEU A 193 6.99 -12.58 -2.41
N ASN A 194 7.89 -12.64 -3.39
CA ASN A 194 7.64 -13.31 -4.66
C ASN A 194 7.31 -14.80 -4.44
N ARG A 195 8.02 -15.48 -3.53
CA ARG A 195 7.74 -16.88 -3.19
C ARG A 195 6.45 -17.05 -2.40
N MET A 196 6.15 -16.15 -1.47
CA MET A 196 4.86 -16.16 -0.75
C MET A 196 3.70 -15.98 -1.72
N THR A 197 3.85 -15.11 -2.73
CA THR A 197 2.83 -14.87 -3.76
C THR A 197 2.67 -16.10 -4.67
N GLN A 198 3.78 -16.73 -5.08
CA GLN A 198 3.73 -18.01 -5.82
C GLN A 198 3.06 -19.12 -5.00
N TYR A 199 3.33 -19.19 -3.70
CA TYR A 199 2.69 -20.14 -2.78
C TYR A 199 1.19 -19.87 -2.65
N ALA A 200 0.77 -18.61 -2.47
CA ALA A 200 -0.63 -18.22 -2.39
C ALA A 200 -1.40 -18.56 -3.68
N ASN A 201 -0.80 -18.33 -4.84
CA ASN A 201 -1.40 -18.65 -6.13
C ASN A 201 -1.52 -20.17 -6.37
N SER A 202 -0.60 -20.97 -5.83
CA SER A 202 -0.62 -22.44 -5.94
C SER A 202 -1.48 -23.12 -4.87
N HIS A 203 -1.82 -22.41 -3.79
CA HIS A 203 -2.60 -22.92 -2.65
C HIS A 203 -3.70 -21.93 -2.23
N PRO A 204 -4.69 -21.64 -3.10
CA PRO A 204 -5.65 -20.55 -2.88
C PRO A 204 -6.45 -20.66 -1.57
N ASP A 205 -6.71 -21.88 -1.09
CA ASP A 205 -7.52 -22.14 0.12
C ASP A 205 -6.74 -21.99 1.44
N LYS A 206 -5.41 -21.96 1.40
CA LYS A 206 -4.55 -21.94 2.62
C LYS A 206 -3.49 -20.85 2.59
N GLY A 207 -3.05 -20.47 1.40
CA GLY A 207 -1.97 -19.51 1.19
C GLY A 207 -2.40 -18.07 1.45
N ASN A 208 -3.66 -17.72 1.13
CA ASN A 208 -4.17 -16.36 1.34
C ASN A 208 -4.31 -16.03 2.83
N ASP A 209 -4.96 -16.87 3.63
CA ASP A 209 -5.15 -16.60 5.07
C ASP A 209 -3.83 -16.50 5.83
N LYS A 210 -2.86 -17.36 5.49
CA LYS A 210 -1.55 -17.37 6.14
C LYS A 210 -0.66 -16.21 5.71
N LEU A 211 -0.70 -15.84 4.42
CA LEU A 211 -0.04 -14.63 3.91
C LEU A 211 -0.61 -13.38 4.56
N THR A 212 -1.94 -13.28 4.65
CA THR A 212 -2.61 -12.15 5.32
C THR A 212 -2.26 -12.08 6.80
N SER A 213 -2.22 -13.21 7.51
CA SER A 213 -1.81 -13.25 8.92
C SER A 213 -0.34 -12.79 9.12
N LEU A 214 0.58 -13.26 8.26
CA LEU A 214 1.99 -12.86 8.29
C LEU A 214 2.19 -11.37 7.96
N LEU A 215 1.48 -10.86 6.94
CA LEU A 215 1.50 -9.45 6.57
C LEU A 215 0.84 -8.55 7.62
N LYS A 216 -0.10 -9.07 8.42
CA LYS A 216 -0.66 -8.33 9.57
C LYS A 216 0.32 -8.22 10.73
N GLN A 217 1.13 -9.26 10.96
CA GLN A 217 2.16 -9.26 12.01
C GLN A 217 3.35 -8.38 11.65
N ILE A 218 3.69 -8.28 10.37
CA ILE A 218 4.69 -7.32 9.87
C ILE A 218 3.98 -6.00 9.72
N ASN A 219 4.11 -5.12 10.72
CA ASN A 219 3.48 -3.79 10.77
C ASN A 219 3.31 -3.19 9.36
N ILE A 220 2.05 -3.14 8.90
CA ILE A 220 1.64 -2.86 7.51
C ILE A 220 2.30 -1.57 6.98
N HIS A 221 2.63 -0.64 7.87
CA HIS A 221 3.29 0.62 7.55
C HIS A 221 4.71 0.45 6.98
N HIS A 222 5.49 -0.52 7.47
CA HIS A 222 6.84 -0.78 6.96
C HIS A 222 6.81 -1.37 5.55
N TYR A 223 5.83 -2.25 5.29
CA TYR A 223 5.60 -2.85 3.98
C TYR A 223 5.12 -1.82 2.93
N GLN A 224 4.34 -0.81 3.36
CA GLN A 224 3.90 0.27 2.47
C GLN A 224 5.09 1.07 1.94
N VAL A 225 6.02 1.45 2.82
CA VAL A 225 7.22 2.21 2.45
C VAL A 225 8.11 1.41 1.50
N GLU A 226 8.23 0.10 1.72
CA GLU A 226 9.03 -0.78 0.86
C GLU A 226 8.37 -1.09 -0.49
N ALA A 227 7.07 -1.41 -0.49
CA ALA A 227 6.31 -1.59 -1.72
C ALA A 227 6.37 -0.32 -2.56
N GLN A 228 6.19 0.85 -1.94
CA GLN A 228 6.33 2.14 -2.60
C GLN A 228 7.73 2.30 -3.22
N LYS A 229 8.82 2.03 -2.48
CA LYS A 229 10.18 2.09 -3.04
C LYS A 229 10.38 1.16 -4.24
N ILE A 230 9.82 -0.04 -4.21
CA ILE A 230 9.88 -0.98 -5.36
C ILE A 230 9.13 -0.39 -6.57
N VAL A 231 7.94 0.19 -6.34
CA VAL A 231 7.19 0.92 -7.39
C VAL A 231 8.03 2.07 -7.95
N GLU A 232 8.64 2.88 -7.09
CA GLU A 232 9.48 4.01 -7.48
C GLU A 232 10.64 3.57 -8.36
N LEU A 233 11.39 2.55 -7.93
CA LEU A 233 12.52 1.98 -8.68
C LEU A 233 12.08 1.41 -10.03
N GLU A 234 10.91 0.77 -10.08
CA GLU A 234 10.38 0.23 -11.34
C GLU A 234 9.97 1.36 -12.29
N LEU A 235 9.31 2.41 -11.80
CA LEU A 235 8.91 3.56 -12.62
C LEU A 235 10.08 4.41 -13.10
N MET A 236 11.15 4.52 -12.30
CA MET A 236 12.41 5.18 -12.70
C MET A 236 13.00 4.57 -13.98
N ASN A 237 12.75 3.30 -14.26
CA ASN A 237 13.23 2.65 -15.49
C ASN A 237 12.49 3.13 -16.75
N TYR A 238 11.30 3.71 -16.60
CA TYR A 238 10.42 4.09 -17.72
C TYR A 238 10.36 5.60 -17.96
N THR A 239 10.45 6.42 -16.90
CA THR A 239 10.36 7.87 -17.05
C THR A 239 11.04 8.62 -15.89
N SER A 240 11.63 9.77 -16.20
CA SER A 240 12.12 10.73 -15.19
C SER A 240 10.99 11.39 -14.40
N GLU A 241 9.76 11.34 -14.89
CA GLU A 241 8.58 11.98 -14.28
C GLU A 241 7.84 11.06 -13.30
N TRP A 242 8.43 9.92 -12.91
CA TRP A 242 7.79 8.92 -12.06
C TRP A 242 7.18 9.48 -10.77
N LYS A 243 7.81 10.51 -10.17
CA LYS A 243 7.30 11.21 -8.98
C LYS A 243 5.95 11.87 -9.25
N SER A 244 5.81 12.53 -10.40
CA SER A 244 4.57 13.21 -10.81
C SER A 244 3.45 12.20 -11.09
N ILE A 245 3.79 11.08 -11.73
CA ILE A 245 2.84 9.97 -11.96
C ILE A 245 2.32 9.44 -10.62
N MET A 246 3.24 9.11 -9.69
CA MET A 246 2.88 8.54 -8.39
C MET A 246 2.15 9.50 -7.47
N LYS A 247 2.39 10.80 -7.58
CA LYS A 247 1.72 11.81 -6.73
C LYS A 247 0.19 11.72 -6.80
N ASN A 248 -0.35 11.28 -7.94
CA ASN A 248 -1.79 11.16 -8.15
C ASN A 248 -2.34 9.76 -7.84
N TRP A 249 -1.51 8.86 -7.29
CA TRP A 249 -1.95 7.54 -6.87
C TRP A 249 -2.45 7.61 -5.42
N PRO A 250 -3.63 7.06 -5.10
CA PRO A 250 -4.26 7.24 -3.80
C PRO A 250 -3.39 6.67 -2.66
N THR A 251 -2.76 7.56 -1.90
CA THR A 251 -1.82 7.20 -0.81
C THR A 251 -2.52 6.74 0.47
N GLN A 252 -3.80 7.10 0.65
CA GLN A 252 -4.55 6.72 1.84
C GLN A 252 -5.18 5.33 1.68
N ILE A 253 -4.77 4.42 2.58
CA ILE A 253 -5.57 3.26 2.91
C ILE A 253 -6.80 3.74 3.65
N ILE A 254 -7.96 3.71 2.98
CA ILE A 254 -9.25 3.83 3.66
C ILE A 254 -9.31 2.65 4.64
N PRO A 255 -9.24 2.88 5.97
CA PRO A 255 -9.41 1.82 6.94
C PRO A 255 -10.85 1.38 6.81
N GLU A 256 -11.07 0.21 6.24
CA GLU A 256 -12.42 -0.34 6.13
C GLU A 256 -12.90 -0.74 7.52
N ASN A 257 -13.61 0.17 8.17
CA ASN A 257 -14.50 -0.18 9.27
C ASN A 257 -15.69 -0.97 8.67
N GLY A 258 -15.48 -2.22 8.25
CA GLY A 258 -16.56 -3.10 7.78
C GLY A 258 -16.23 -4.05 6.63
N PHE A 259 -15.33 -5.01 6.86
CA PHE A 259 -15.42 -6.38 6.37
C PHE A 259 -15.04 -6.80 4.91
N ARG A 260 -14.57 -5.97 3.96
CA ARG A 260 -14.13 -6.50 2.63
C ARG A 260 -13.11 -5.65 1.83
N GLY A 261 -11.82 -5.62 2.21
CA GLY A 261 -10.83 -5.02 1.30
C GLY A 261 -9.54 -4.38 1.80
N GLU A 262 -8.77 -5.03 2.68
CA GLU A 262 -7.32 -4.71 2.84
C GLU A 262 -6.49 -4.97 1.56
N ILE A 263 -7.08 -5.61 0.54
CA ILE A 263 -6.41 -6.01 -0.71
C ILE A 263 -6.60 -4.95 -1.84
N SER A 264 -7.47 -3.95 -1.67
CA SER A 264 -7.94 -3.14 -2.80
C SER A 264 -6.94 -2.10 -3.33
N LEU A 265 -6.15 -1.46 -2.46
CA LEU A 265 -5.21 -0.41 -2.88
C LEU A 265 -3.94 -0.99 -3.50
N ASN A 266 -3.32 -1.99 -2.86
CA ASN A 266 -2.19 -2.72 -3.42
C ASN A 266 -2.51 -3.26 -4.82
N LYS A 267 -3.74 -3.70 -5.04
CA LYS A 267 -4.18 -4.18 -6.35
C LYS A 267 -4.16 -3.07 -7.40
N ARG A 268 -4.59 -1.84 -7.10
CA ARG A 268 -4.56 -0.72 -8.08
C ARG A 268 -3.14 -0.36 -8.46
N TYR A 269 -2.26 -0.24 -7.47
CA TYR A 269 -0.83 0.01 -7.70
C TYR A 269 -0.22 -1.06 -8.61
N VAL A 270 -0.43 -2.33 -8.26
CA VAL A 270 0.08 -3.47 -9.04
C VAL A 270 -0.51 -3.52 -10.44
N ASP A 271 -1.83 -3.32 -10.59
CA ASP A 271 -2.49 -3.33 -11.89
C ASP A 271 -2.00 -2.18 -12.77
N ASN A 272 -1.75 -0.99 -12.19
CA ASN A 272 -1.23 0.16 -12.91
C ASN A 272 0.23 -0.02 -13.35
N ILE A 273 1.09 -0.58 -12.49
CA ILE A 273 2.48 -0.91 -12.85
C ILE A 273 2.52 -1.94 -13.97
N LYS A 274 1.74 -3.02 -13.85
CA LYS A 274 1.63 -4.03 -14.91
C LYS A 274 1.18 -3.41 -16.24
N PHE A 275 0.26 -2.44 -16.17
CA PHE A 275 -0.17 -1.68 -17.34
C PHE A 275 0.97 -0.85 -17.93
N ILE A 276 1.69 -0.08 -17.11
CA ILE A 276 2.86 0.72 -17.51
C ILE A 276 3.92 -0.16 -18.18
N GLN A 277 4.29 -1.28 -17.56
CA GLN A 277 5.25 -2.24 -18.12
C GLN A 277 4.79 -2.79 -19.47
N SER A 278 3.50 -3.13 -19.59
CA SER A 278 2.94 -3.66 -20.83
C SER A 278 2.93 -2.61 -21.96
N LEU A 279 2.55 -1.37 -21.63
CA LEU A 279 2.56 -0.23 -22.55
C LEU A 279 3.98 0.06 -23.04
N GLU A 280 4.94 0.20 -22.13
CA GLU A 280 6.35 0.48 -22.45
C GLU A 280 6.99 -0.64 -23.28
N LYS A 281 6.64 -1.90 -22.99
CA LYS A 281 7.07 -3.04 -23.81
C LYS A 281 6.54 -2.98 -25.24
N LYS A 282 5.31 -2.47 -25.45
CA LYS A 282 4.68 -2.37 -26.77
C LYS A 282 5.09 -1.12 -27.54
N ARG A 283 5.27 0.00 -26.86
CA ARG A 283 5.64 1.31 -27.40
C ARG A 283 6.53 2.04 -26.39
N LYS A 284 7.84 2.04 -26.61
CA LYS A 284 8.78 2.71 -25.71
C LYS A 284 8.48 4.21 -25.62
N GLY A 285 8.41 4.76 -24.42
CA GLY A 285 8.17 6.18 -24.13
C GLY A 285 6.69 6.61 -24.19
N ILE A 286 5.77 5.66 -24.40
CA ILE A 286 4.33 5.95 -24.41
C ILE A 286 3.83 6.47 -23.06
N VAL A 287 4.38 5.98 -21.94
CA VAL A 287 3.93 6.36 -20.60
C VAL A 287 4.28 7.81 -20.30
N SER A 288 5.51 8.24 -20.62
CA SER A 288 5.91 9.65 -20.48
C SER A 288 5.04 10.54 -21.35
N TYR A 289 4.85 10.18 -22.63
CA TYR A 289 4.03 10.97 -23.54
C TYR A 289 2.59 11.15 -23.03
N LEU A 290 1.92 10.06 -22.67
CA LEU A 290 0.55 10.09 -22.16
C LEU A 290 0.44 10.85 -20.84
N HIS A 291 1.45 10.76 -19.97
CA HIS A 291 1.46 11.55 -18.73
C HIS A 291 1.56 13.04 -19.02
N GLU A 292 2.55 13.45 -19.83
CA GLU A 292 2.83 14.84 -20.15
C GLU A 292 1.70 15.52 -20.93
N HIS A 293 1.15 14.83 -21.93
CA HIS A 293 0.20 15.42 -22.89
C HIS A 293 -1.26 15.24 -22.47
N ASN A 294 -1.58 14.10 -21.85
CA ASN A 294 -2.95 13.76 -21.49
C ASN A 294 -3.19 13.86 -19.97
N GLY A 295 -2.14 14.05 -19.18
CA GLY A 295 -2.20 14.08 -17.72
C GLY A 295 -2.39 12.71 -17.08
N ILE A 296 -2.30 11.61 -17.85
CA ILE A 296 -2.65 10.26 -17.38
C ILE A 296 -1.63 9.79 -16.35
N SER A 297 -2.11 9.47 -15.16
CA SER A 297 -1.38 8.82 -14.08
C SER A 297 -1.94 7.44 -13.77
N ASN A 298 -3.24 7.22 -13.98
CA ASN A 298 -3.92 5.96 -13.70
C ASN A 298 -4.19 5.18 -15.00
N PHE A 299 -3.12 4.74 -15.67
CA PHE A 299 -3.14 4.00 -16.95
C PHE A 299 -4.11 2.81 -16.99
N SER A 300 -4.21 2.05 -15.90
CA SER A 300 -5.09 0.88 -15.77
C SER A 300 -6.59 1.21 -15.83
N ASN A 301 -6.99 2.47 -15.69
CA ASN A 301 -8.38 2.90 -15.85
C ASN A 301 -8.82 2.91 -17.32
N PHE A 302 -7.87 2.96 -18.24
CA PHE A 302 -8.12 2.94 -19.67
C PHE A 302 -7.78 1.54 -20.24
N PRO A 303 -8.50 1.05 -21.27
CA PRO A 303 -8.07 -0.08 -22.07
C PRO A 303 -6.72 0.19 -22.73
N GLU A 304 -5.84 -0.79 -22.64
CA GLU A 304 -4.47 -0.68 -23.15
C GLU A 304 -4.42 -0.38 -24.65
N ASP A 305 -5.30 -1.01 -25.43
CA ASP A 305 -5.37 -0.83 -26.88
C ASP A 305 -5.86 0.57 -27.28
N VAL A 306 -6.63 1.25 -26.42
CA VAL A 306 -7.02 2.65 -26.64
C VAL A 306 -5.86 3.60 -26.39
N LEU A 307 -5.07 3.35 -25.34
CA LEU A 307 -3.87 4.15 -25.05
C LEU A 307 -2.83 4.02 -26.17
N ILE A 308 -2.63 2.80 -26.67
CA ILE A 308 -1.72 2.52 -27.80
C ILE A 308 -2.24 3.17 -29.08
N ASP A 309 -3.52 3.01 -29.40
CA ASP A 309 -4.12 3.60 -30.60
C ASP A 309 -4.03 5.13 -30.58
N PHE A 310 -4.30 5.76 -29.42
CA PHE A 310 -4.12 7.20 -29.25
C PHE A 310 -2.68 7.62 -29.52
N TYR A 311 -1.70 6.92 -28.93
CA TYR A 311 -0.28 7.23 -29.10
C TYR A 311 0.16 7.06 -30.56
N ASP A 312 -0.20 5.95 -31.20
CA ASP A 312 0.19 5.67 -32.59
C ASP A 312 -0.44 6.68 -33.58
N ASN A 313 -1.62 7.22 -33.26
CA ASN A 313 -2.35 8.20 -34.09
C ASN A 313 -2.26 9.64 -33.56
N ARG A 314 -1.29 9.94 -32.71
CA ARG A 314 -1.18 11.25 -32.03
C ARG A 314 -0.92 12.44 -32.95
N GLU A 315 -0.47 12.22 -34.19
CA GLU A 315 -0.22 13.29 -35.17
C GLU A 315 -1.31 13.39 -36.25
N ASN A 316 -2.31 12.51 -36.22
CA ASN A 316 -3.36 12.48 -37.22
C ASN A 316 -4.49 13.45 -36.82
N LEU A 317 -4.96 14.23 -37.80
CA LEU A 317 -6.19 15.01 -37.64
C LEU A 317 -7.38 14.06 -37.41
N ARG A 318 -8.35 14.50 -36.59
CA ARG A 318 -9.49 13.67 -36.20
C ARG A 318 -10.79 14.36 -36.51
N ASP A 319 -11.42 13.94 -37.59
CA ASP A 319 -12.80 14.31 -37.85
C ASP A 319 -13.70 13.52 -36.89
N ASN A 320 -14.36 14.24 -35.97
CA ASN A 320 -15.36 13.67 -35.06
C ASN A 320 -14.81 12.57 -34.12
N TYR A 321 -14.08 12.99 -33.08
CA TYR A 321 -13.56 12.13 -32.01
C TYR A 321 -14.33 12.26 -30.69
N VAL A 322 -14.13 11.28 -29.81
CA VAL A 322 -14.66 11.25 -28.44
C VAL A 322 -13.55 11.62 -27.46
N LEU A 323 -13.72 12.74 -26.75
CA LEU A 323 -12.85 13.08 -25.63
C LEU A 323 -13.33 12.34 -24.38
N SER A 324 -12.51 11.42 -23.85
CA SER A 324 -12.81 10.67 -22.63
C SER A 324 -12.08 11.31 -21.45
N ILE A 325 -12.80 12.07 -20.64
CA ILE A 325 -12.28 12.77 -19.47
C ILE A 325 -12.48 11.90 -18.24
N GLN A 326 -11.42 11.72 -17.47
CA GLN A 326 -11.48 11.08 -16.17
C GLN A 326 -10.96 12.02 -15.09
N SER A 327 -11.64 12.07 -13.94
CA SER A 327 -11.13 12.74 -12.76
C SER A 327 -9.87 12.04 -12.25
N LYS A 328 -8.86 12.80 -11.84
CA LYS A 328 -7.70 12.28 -11.11
C LYS A 328 -8.08 11.75 -9.74
N THR A 329 -9.20 12.22 -9.19
CA THR A 329 -9.61 11.93 -7.83
C THR A 329 -10.67 10.84 -7.79
N ASP A 330 -10.28 9.71 -7.20
CA ASP A 330 -11.11 8.53 -7.05
C ASP A 330 -10.87 7.88 -5.68
N ASN A 331 -11.19 8.66 -4.64
CA ASN A 331 -10.99 8.29 -3.24
C ASN A 331 -11.54 6.88 -2.92
N ASN A 332 -12.70 6.52 -3.46
CA ASN A 332 -13.36 5.24 -3.19
C ASN A 332 -13.13 4.16 -4.27
N GLY A 333 -12.47 4.47 -5.39
CA GLY A 333 -12.28 3.51 -6.48
C GLY A 333 -13.46 3.25 -7.38
N ALA A 334 -14.46 4.12 -7.36
CA ALA A 334 -15.62 3.96 -8.22
C ALA A 334 -15.21 3.94 -9.69
N LEU A 335 -14.21 4.75 -10.07
CA LEU A 335 -13.78 4.87 -11.47
C LEU A 335 -12.90 3.70 -11.91
N HIS A 336 -12.13 3.11 -10.98
CA HIS A 336 -11.25 1.97 -11.29
C HIS A 336 -12.00 0.68 -11.71
N LYS A 337 -13.29 0.53 -11.36
CA LYS A 337 -14.06 -0.68 -11.66
C LYS A 337 -14.50 -0.83 -13.12
N GLY A 338 -14.25 0.17 -13.98
CA GLY A 338 -13.98 0.11 -15.43
C GLY A 338 -14.85 -0.73 -16.40
N ARG A 339 -15.86 -1.49 -15.95
CA ARG A 339 -16.65 -2.37 -16.82
C ARG A 339 -17.41 -1.57 -17.88
N VAL A 340 -17.98 -0.44 -17.47
CA VAL A 340 -18.71 0.47 -18.37
C VAL A 340 -17.75 1.10 -19.36
N THR A 341 -16.66 1.72 -18.89
CA THR A 341 -15.63 2.38 -19.71
C THR A 341 -15.05 1.43 -20.77
N LYS A 342 -14.66 0.22 -20.38
CA LYS A 342 -14.18 -0.83 -21.29
C LYS A 342 -15.22 -1.19 -22.36
N SER A 343 -16.48 -1.36 -21.96
CA SER A 343 -17.58 -1.64 -22.89
C SER A 343 -17.79 -0.48 -23.88
N VAL A 344 -17.79 0.77 -23.42
CA VAL A 344 -17.94 1.97 -24.28
C VAL A 344 -16.84 2.00 -25.31
N PHE A 345 -15.59 1.89 -24.89
CA PHE A 345 -14.46 2.02 -25.80
C PHE A 345 -14.41 0.88 -26.82
N SER A 346 -14.73 -0.35 -26.40
CA SER A 346 -14.83 -1.47 -27.33
C SER A 346 -15.89 -1.24 -28.41
N LYS A 347 -17.00 -0.55 -28.10
CA LYS A 347 -18.06 -0.21 -29.06
C LYS A 347 -17.64 0.95 -29.97
N LEU A 348 -17.02 1.99 -29.42
CA LEU A 348 -16.51 3.13 -30.18
C LEU A 348 -15.45 2.69 -31.21
N LYS A 349 -14.55 1.79 -30.80
CA LYS A 349 -13.53 1.20 -31.68
C LYS A 349 -14.15 0.46 -32.88
N ARG A 350 -15.24 -0.29 -32.67
CA ARG A 350 -15.98 -0.98 -33.76
C ARG A 350 -16.56 0.00 -34.79
N TYR A 351 -16.80 1.24 -34.40
CA TYR A 351 -17.30 2.31 -35.26
C TYR A 351 -16.19 3.20 -35.83
N ASN A 352 -14.93 2.76 -35.70
CA ASN A 352 -13.74 3.49 -36.11
C ASN A 352 -13.71 4.92 -35.54
N GLN A 353 -14.16 5.09 -34.30
CA GLN A 353 -14.15 6.37 -33.61
C GLN A 353 -12.86 6.51 -32.82
N HIS A 354 -12.16 7.62 -33.02
CA HIS A 354 -11.01 7.96 -32.19
C HIS A 354 -11.47 8.32 -30.78
N ILE A 355 -10.74 7.79 -29.79
CA ILE A 355 -10.96 8.05 -28.37
C ILE A 355 -9.70 8.74 -27.85
N ASP A 356 -9.91 9.87 -27.20
CA ASP A 356 -8.87 10.75 -26.73
C ASP A 356 -8.94 10.76 -25.20
N PRO A 357 -8.16 9.89 -24.52
CA PRO A 357 -8.21 9.76 -23.08
C PRO A 357 -7.49 10.94 -22.42
N VAL A 358 -8.11 11.55 -21.42
CA VAL A 358 -7.54 12.65 -20.64
C VAL A 358 -7.85 12.42 -19.17
N GLU A 359 -6.87 12.67 -18.31
CA GLU A 359 -7.04 12.70 -16.87
C GLU A 359 -6.83 14.13 -16.36
N THR A 360 -7.74 14.66 -15.54
CA THR A 360 -7.68 16.04 -15.06
C THR A 360 -7.99 16.16 -13.59
N SER A 361 -7.33 17.11 -12.90
CA SER A 361 -7.53 17.39 -11.48
C SER A 361 -8.36 18.64 -11.20
N ASN A 362 -8.60 19.50 -12.19
CA ASN A 362 -9.28 20.77 -11.99
C ASN A 362 -9.74 21.37 -13.32
N ILE A 363 -10.55 22.42 -13.22
CA ILE A 363 -11.16 23.05 -14.38
C ILE A 363 -10.15 23.74 -15.29
N ILE A 364 -9.08 24.32 -14.75
CA ILE A 364 -8.06 25.03 -15.53
C ILE A 364 -7.33 24.02 -16.43
N ASP A 365 -6.85 22.94 -15.84
CA ASP A 365 -6.20 21.83 -16.54
C ASP A 365 -7.12 21.18 -17.59
N LEU A 366 -8.40 21.00 -17.26
CA LEU A 366 -9.40 20.50 -18.20
C LEU A 366 -9.52 21.43 -19.42
N ILE A 367 -9.69 22.74 -19.20
CA ILE A 367 -9.84 23.72 -20.27
C ILE A 367 -8.60 23.80 -21.15
N GLU A 368 -7.41 23.79 -20.55
CA GLU A 368 -6.15 23.78 -21.30
C GLU A 368 -6.04 22.55 -22.21
N LYS A 369 -6.35 21.36 -21.70
CA LYS A 369 -6.33 20.13 -22.49
C LYS A 369 -7.40 20.14 -23.57
N MET A 370 -8.63 20.51 -23.25
CA MET A 370 -9.69 20.64 -24.27
C MET A 370 -9.32 21.61 -25.38
N THR A 371 -8.73 22.76 -25.03
CA THR A 371 -8.27 23.77 -26.00
C THR A 371 -7.21 23.17 -26.90
N LYS A 372 -6.13 22.60 -26.33
CA LYS A 372 -5.04 21.95 -27.06
C LYS A 372 -5.54 20.85 -28.01
N PHE A 373 -6.44 19.99 -27.54
CA PHE A 373 -7.02 18.93 -28.36
C PHE A 373 -7.91 19.50 -29.47
N SER A 374 -8.68 20.54 -29.18
CA SER A 374 -9.54 21.17 -30.17
C SER A 374 -8.77 21.91 -31.27
N GLU A 375 -7.62 22.47 -30.93
CA GLU A 375 -6.70 23.12 -31.86
C GLU A 375 -5.93 22.10 -32.68
N LYS A 376 -5.44 21.01 -32.05
CA LYS A 376 -4.65 19.99 -32.73
C LYS A 376 -5.48 19.09 -33.64
N TYR A 377 -6.62 18.61 -33.17
CA TYR A 377 -7.39 17.56 -33.84
C TYR A 377 -8.71 18.06 -34.47
N GLY A 378 -9.14 19.27 -34.13
CA GLY A 378 -10.45 19.80 -34.52
C GLY A 378 -11.46 19.78 -33.37
N LYS A 379 -12.66 20.33 -33.62
CA LYS A 379 -13.66 20.53 -32.56
C LYS A 379 -14.22 19.22 -32.00
N ILE A 380 -14.43 19.20 -30.68
CA ILE A 380 -14.87 18.00 -29.95
C ILE A 380 -16.33 17.70 -30.27
N SER A 381 -16.61 16.47 -30.69
CA SER A 381 -17.96 16.03 -31.10
C SER A 381 -18.71 15.27 -30.01
N ASN A 382 -17.99 14.57 -29.14
CA ASN A 382 -18.56 13.79 -28.05
C ASN A 382 -17.62 13.85 -26.86
N ILE A 383 -18.20 13.91 -25.66
CA ILE A 383 -17.46 13.92 -24.40
C ILE A 383 -18.02 12.80 -23.52
N PHE A 384 -17.14 11.99 -22.95
CA PHE A 384 -17.46 11.00 -21.93
C PHE A 384 -16.72 11.39 -20.65
N ILE A 385 -17.44 11.75 -19.58
CA ILE A 385 -16.86 12.21 -18.31
C ILE A 385 -17.11 11.15 -17.24
N SER A 386 -16.03 10.55 -16.72
CA SER A 386 -16.05 9.66 -15.56
C SER A 386 -15.47 10.39 -14.35
N ALA A 387 -16.34 10.78 -13.41
CA ALA A 387 -15.98 11.60 -12.27
C ALA A 387 -17.03 11.46 -11.16
N HIS A 388 -16.64 11.75 -9.91
CA HIS A 388 -17.63 11.95 -8.85
C HIS A 388 -18.50 13.16 -9.16
N GLY A 389 -19.73 13.18 -8.68
CA GLY A 389 -20.66 14.25 -8.98
C GLY A 389 -21.81 14.35 -8.00
N GLU A 390 -22.38 15.55 -8.01
CA GLU A 390 -23.57 15.93 -7.29
C GLU A 390 -24.52 16.64 -8.27
N THR A 391 -25.68 17.07 -7.77
CA THR A 391 -26.70 17.75 -8.58
C THR A 391 -26.16 18.95 -9.35
N ASP A 392 -25.31 19.79 -8.75
CA ASP A 392 -24.87 21.07 -9.32
C ASP A 392 -23.38 21.12 -9.72
N LYS A 393 -22.64 20.00 -9.57
CA LYS A 393 -21.22 19.94 -9.93
C LYS A 393 -20.70 18.56 -10.33
N ILE A 394 -19.62 18.57 -11.11
CA ILE A 394 -18.78 17.40 -11.43
C ILE A 394 -17.41 17.61 -10.78
N ILE A 395 -16.98 16.69 -9.93
CA ILE A 395 -15.74 16.81 -9.14
C ILE A 395 -14.56 16.24 -9.94
N LEU A 396 -13.58 17.09 -10.23
CA LEU A 396 -12.36 16.76 -10.98
C LEU A 396 -11.14 16.57 -10.05
N GLY A 397 -11.16 17.18 -8.87
CA GLY A 397 -10.00 17.31 -7.98
C GLY A 397 -10.27 16.93 -6.53
N GLU A 398 -9.21 16.98 -5.71
CA GLU A 398 -9.19 16.83 -4.26
C GLU A 398 -8.97 18.25 -3.71
N ASP A 399 -9.68 18.63 -2.64
CA ASP A 399 -9.53 19.84 -1.79
C ASP A 399 -10.81 20.70 -1.65
N ASP A 400 -10.83 21.44 -0.55
CA ASP A 400 -11.79 22.46 -0.10
C ASP A 400 -12.02 23.62 -1.09
N LYS A 401 -11.24 23.72 -2.18
CA LYS A 401 -11.37 24.75 -3.22
C LYS A 401 -12.32 24.31 -4.32
N GLU A 402 -13.57 24.11 -3.94
CA GLU A 402 -14.66 23.62 -4.79
C GLU A 402 -14.75 24.36 -6.14
N ALA A 403 -14.50 25.67 -6.15
CA ALA A 403 -14.62 26.52 -7.34
C ALA A 403 -13.69 26.13 -8.50
N ILE A 404 -12.49 25.62 -8.20
CA ILE A 404 -11.46 25.28 -9.21
C ILE A 404 -11.47 23.77 -9.49
N ASN A 405 -11.76 22.97 -8.47
CA ASN A 405 -11.68 21.51 -8.55
C ASN A 405 -12.95 20.84 -9.09
N SER A 406 -13.92 21.62 -9.55
CA SER A 406 -15.17 21.09 -10.10
C SER A 406 -15.70 21.92 -11.26
N ILE A 407 -16.44 21.26 -12.15
CA ILE A 407 -17.33 21.94 -13.09
C ILE A 407 -18.60 22.24 -12.32
N ASN A 408 -18.71 23.44 -11.75
CA ASN A 408 -19.84 23.85 -10.91
C ASN A 408 -20.65 24.94 -11.61
N LYS A 409 -21.98 24.82 -11.60
CA LYS A 409 -22.91 25.77 -12.23
C LYS A 409 -22.68 27.23 -11.77
N LYS A 410 -22.26 27.43 -10.52
CA LYS A 410 -22.05 28.77 -9.93
C LYS A 410 -20.72 29.40 -10.33
N THR A 411 -19.67 28.60 -10.49
CA THR A 411 -18.30 29.10 -10.69
C THR A 411 -17.81 28.93 -12.13
N PHE A 412 -18.43 28.03 -12.90
CA PHE A 412 -18.05 27.78 -14.29
C PHE A 412 -18.59 28.87 -15.23
N THR A 413 -17.91 30.02 -15.22
CA THR A 413 -18.30 31.24 -15.93
C THR A 413 -17.09 31.88 -16.61
N GLY A 414 -17.31 33.01 -17.30
CA GLY A 414 -16.25 33.84 -17.87
C GLY A 414 -15.38 33.10 -18.89
N GLU A 415 -14.07 33.31 -18.79
CA GLU A 415 -13.08 32.79 -19.76
C GLU A 415 -13.06 31.25 -19.82
N ALA A 416 -13.20 30.58 -18.67
CA ALA A 416 -13.21 29.11 -18.63
C ALA A 416 -14.40 28.53 -19.42
N LEU A 417 -15.59 29.10 -19.21
CA LEU A 417 -16.80 28.72 -19.95
C LEU A 417 -16.66 29.04 -21.44
N GLN A 418 -16.09 30.20 -21.78
CA GLN A 418 -15.87 30.60 -23.16
C GLN A 418 -14.92 29.63 -23.89
N LYS A 419 -13.78 29.29 -23.29
CA LYS A 419 -12.81 28.35 -23.86
C LYS A 419 -13.37 26.93 -23.96
N PHE A 420 -14.14 26.50 -22.97
CA PHE A 420 -14.89 25.24 -23.05
C PHE A 420 -15.78 25.23 -24.28
N ASN A 421 -16.64 26.25 -24.42
CA ASN A 421 -17.55 26.39 -25.54
C ASN A 421 -16.79 26.44 -26.86
N GLN A 422 -15.71 27.21 -26.96
CA GLN A 422 -14.91 27.29 -28.18
C GLN A 422 -14.32 25.94 -28.59
N SER A 423 -14.03 25.03 -27.65
CA SER A 423 -13.49 23.70 -27.95
C SER A 423 -14.53 22.73 -28.52
N LEU A 424 -15.83 22.99 -28.30
CA LEU A 424 -16.95 22.14 -28.74
C LEU A 424 -17.31 22.32 -30.22
N GLY A 425 -17.72 21.24 -30.88
CA GLY A 425 -18.36 21.29 -32.20
C GLY A 425 -19.79 21.84 -32.15
N GLU A 426 -20.46 21.93 -33.30
CA GLU A 426 -21.85 22.45 -33.38
C GLU A 426 -22.89 21.51 -32.73
N LYS A 427 -22.61 20.20 -32.74
CA LYS A 427 -23.49 19.15 -32.23
C LYS A 427 -22.66 18.26 -31.32
N VAL A 428 -22.91 18.33 -30.02
CA VAL A 428 -22.11 17.63 -29.01
C VAL A 428 -22.98 16.78 -28.12
N ASN A 429 -22.57 15.54 -27.89
CA ASN A 429 -23.11 14.72 -26.81
C ASN A 429 -22.13 14.73 -25.63
N ILE A 430 -22.62 15.01 -24.42
CA ILE A 430 -21.86 14.89 -23.18
C ILE A 430 -22.50 13.77 -22.37
N ILE A 431 -21.74 12.72 -22.08
CA ILE A 431 -22.19 11.55 -21.33
C ILE A 431 -21.51 11.59 -19.97
N LEU A 432 -22.32 11.54 -18.90
CA LEU A 432 -21.85 11.65 -17.54
C LEU A 432 -21.95 10.30 -16.84
N ASP A 433 -20.79 9.72 -16.54
CA ASP A 433 -20.61 8.62 -15.59
C ASP A 433 -20.32 9.23 -14.21
N SER A 434 -21.36 9.84 -13.65
CA SER A 434 -21.28 10.69 -12.46
C SER A 434 -22.65 10.84 -11.79
N CYS A 435 -22.72 10.63 -10.47
CA CYS A 435 -23.98 10.58 -9.70
C CYS A 435 -24.78 11.89 -9.75
N SER A 436 -26.11 11.81 -9.87
CA SER A 436 -27.06 12.94 -9.82
C SER A 436 -26.84 14.09 -10.81
N THR A 437 -25.88 13.98 -11.73
CA THR A 437 -25.50 15.09 -12.62
C THR A 437 -26.53 15.40 -13.71
N GLY A 438 -27.52 14.53 -13.92
CA GLY A 438 -28.65 14.73 -14.82
C GLY A 438 -29.92 15.24 -14.14
N ALA A 439 -29.87 15.60 -12.86
CA ALA A 439 -31.02 16.13 -12.13
C ALA A 439 -31.56 17.43 -12.77
N LEU A 440 -32.87 17.65 -12.61
CA LEU A 440 -33.54 18.87 -13.06
C LEU A 440 -32.89 20.10 -12.42
N GLU A 441 -32.69 21.15 -13.21
CA GLU A 441 -31.98 22.39 -12.85
C GLU A 441 -30.49 22.22 -12.45
N GLY A 442 -29.97 20.99 -12.53
CA GLY A 442 -28.61 20.62 -12.16
C GLY A 442 -27.56 20.95 -13.21
N ILE A 443 -26.35 20.41 -12.99
CA ILE A 443 -25.18 20.66 -13.82
C ILE A 443 -25.37 20.19 -15.26
N GLY A 444 -26.03 19.05 -15.48
CA GLY A 444 -26.29 18.53 -16.82
C GLY A 444 -27.20 19.44 -17.64
N GLN A 445 -28.26 19.98 -17.03
CA GLN A 445 -29.12 20.95 -17.69
C GLN A 445 -28.36 22.26 -17.96
N PHE A 446 -27.58 22.74 -17.00
CA PHE A 446 -26.73 23.92 -17.22
C PHE A 446 -25.82 23.74 -18.43
N LEU A 447 -25.03 22.65 -18.48
CA LEU A 447 -24.14 22.31 -19.59
C LEU A 447 -24.85 22.18 -20.94
N SER A 448 -26.12 21.76 -20.97
CA SER A 448 -26.90 21.71 -22.22
C SER A 448 -27.28 23.08 -22.78
N THR A 449 -27.18 24.14 -21.96
CA THR A 449 -27.65 25.50 -22.28
C THR A 449 -26.56 26.55 -22.39
N ILE A 450 -25.29 26.18 -22.16
CA ILE A 450 -24.14 27.09 -22.12
C ILE A 450 -23.85 27.82 -23.44
N ASP A 451 -24.34 27.31 -24.57
CA ASP A 451 -24.23 27.96 -25.88
C ASP A 451 -25.50 27.70 -26.70
N LYS A 452 -26.31 28.75 -26.91
CA LYS A 452 -27.58 28.67 -27.64
C LYS A 452 -27.40 28.39 -29.13
N ASN A 453 -26.21 28.63 -29.68
CA ASN A 453 -25.91 28.37 -31.09
C ASN A 453 -25.48 26.91 -31.33
N LYS A 454 -25.24 26.14 -30.26
CA LYS A 454 -24.82 24.74 -30.33
C LYS A 454 -25.94 23.82 -29.87
N LYS A 455 -25.98 22.63 -30.47
CA LYS A 455 -26.89 21.56 -30.06
C LYS A 455 -26.14 20.64 -29.10
N ILE A 456 -26.14 20.99 -27.82
CA ILE A 456 -25.50 20.21 -26.77
C ILE A 456 -26.54 19.30 -26.11
N LYS A 457 -26.35 17.99 -26.23
CA LYS A 457 -27.15 16.99 -25.53
C LYS A 457 -26.34 16.45 -24.36
N VAL A 458 -26.84 16.60 -23.15
CA VAL A 458 -26.23 16.01 -21.96
C VAL A 458 -27.04 14.81 -21.51
N ILE A 459 -26.36 13.70 -21.19
CA ILE A 459 -26.95 12.46 -20.70
C ILE A 459 -26.28 12.15 -19.35
N GLY A 460 -27.03 12.35 -18.26
CA GLY A 460 -26.62 12.10 -16.89
C GLY A 460 -27.76 11.43 -16.10
N PRO A 461 -27.48 10.84 -14.92
CA PRO A 461 -28.52 10.28 -14.07
C PRO A 461 -29.23 11.38 -13.27
N GLU A 462 -30.56 11.31 -13.22
CA GLU A 462 -31.40 12.25 -12.44
C GLU A 462 -31.24 12.11 -10.92
N PHE A 463 -30.76 10.95 -10.44
CA PHE A 463 -30.60 10.59 -9.04
C PHE A 463 -29.26 9.87 -8.83
N PRO A 464 -28.80 9.64 -7.59
CA PRO A 464 -27.55 8.92 -7.34
C PRO A 464 -27.58 7.52 -7.95
N ALA A 465 -26.84 7.32 -9.04
CA ALA A 465 -26.86 6.10 -9.83
C ALA A 465 -25.56 5.92 -10.63
N SER A 466 -25.12 4.67 -10.74
CA SER A 466 -24.05 4.28 -11.66
C SER A 466 -24.64 3.89 -13.01
N ILE A 467 -23.83 3.93 -14.07
CA ILE A 467 -24.23 3.45 -15.38
C ILE A 467 -24.45 1.93 -15.34
N ASP A 468 -25.62 1.50 -15.83
CA ASP A 468 -25.93 0.09 -16.06
C ASP A 468 -25.43 -0.34 -17.45
N THR A 469 -25.98 0.31 -18.47
CA THR A 469 -25.72 -0.05 -19.86
C THR A 469 -25.62 1.18 -20.76
N ILE A 470 -24.64 1.17 -21.67
CA ILE A 470 -24.51 2.16 -22.74
C ILE A 470 -24.74 1.49 -24.09
N ARG A 471 -25.67 2.03 -24.86
CA ARG A 471 -25.96 1.67 -26.24
C ARG A 471 -25.44 2.78 -27.14
N ILE A 472 -24.57 2.41 -28.07
CA ILE A 472 -24.01 3.31 -29.07
C ILE A 472 -24.43 2.76 -30.43
N LYS A 473 -25.10 3.58 -31.23
CA LYS A 473 -25.40 3.27 -32.63
C LYS A 473 -24.71 4.31 -33.51
N GLN A 474 -24.06 3.86 -34.58
CA GLN A 474 -23.54 4.75 -35.60
C GLN A 474 -24.57 4.85 -36.74
N LYS A 475 -24.98 6.08 -37.07
CA LYS A 475 -25.77 6.37 -38.28
C LYS A 475 -24.99 7.37 -39.12
N ALA A 476 -24.54 6.94 -40.30
CA ALA A 476 -23.54 7.64 -41.09
C ALA A 476 -22.34 8.01 -40.20
N ASN A 477 -21.95 9.29 -40.11
CA ASN A 477 -20.82 9.75 -39.30
C ASN A 477 -21.24 10.31 -37.93
N LYS A 478 -22.38 9.87 -37.37
CA LYS A 478 -22.89 10.35 -36.08
C LYS A 478 -23.14 9.21 -35.12
N LEU A 479 -22.76 9.43 -33.87
CA LEU A 479 -23.04 8.53 -32.76
C LEU A 479 -24.35 8.92 -32.08
N GLU A 480 -25.26 7.95 -31.98
CA GLU A 480 -26.45 8.02 -31.15
C GLU A 480 -26.18 7.29 -29.83
N TRP A 481 -26.25 8.05 -28.74
CA TRP A 481 -26.01 7.56 -27.38
C TRP A 481 -27.34 7.32 -26.66
N GLY A 482 -27.50 6.10 -26.15
CA GLY A 482 -28.53 5.73 -25.18
C GLY A 482 -27.87 5.18 -23.92
N VAL A 483 -28.10 5.81 -22.78
CA VAL A 483 -27.50 5.42 -21.50
C VAL A 483 -28.63 5.05 -20.55
N ASN A 484 -28.51 3.88 -19.93
CA ASN A 484 -29.37 3.47 -18.82
C ASN A 484 -28.54 3.52 -17.54
N TYR A 485 -29.11 4.14 -16.53
CA TYR A 485 -28.54 4.20 -15.19
C TYR A 485 -29.24 3.17 -14.30
N LEU A 486 -28.48 2.58 -13.37
CA LEU A 486 -29.04 1.70 -12.35
C LEU A 486 -30.06 2.50 -11.53
N LYS A 487 -31.25 1.95 -11.34
CA LYS A 487 -32.17 2.51 -10.35
C LYS A 487 -31.51 2.42 -8.97
N PRO A 488 -31.60 3.45 -8.11
CA PRO A 488 -30.98 3.42 -6.79
C PRO A 488 -31.34 2.13 -6.05
N ILE A 489 -30.35 1.42 -5.51
CA ILE A 489 -30.58 0.20 -4.71
C ILE A 489 -31.51 0.50 -3.53
N ILE A 490 -31.38 1.71 -2.97
CA ILE A 490 -32.28 2.31 -1.99
C ILE A 490 -33.73 2.22 -2.46
N ALA A 491 -34.07 2.61 -3.68
CA ALA A 491 -35.44 2.49 -4.17
C ALA A 491 -35.89 1.01 -4.22
N ARG A 492 -35.02 0.05 -4.50
CA ARG A 492 -35.40 -1.37 -4.55
C ARG A 492 -35.58 -1.98 -3.17
N GLU A 493 -34.66 -1.72 -2.25
CA GLU A 493 -34.77 -2.14 -0.84
C GLU A 493 -35.91 -1.43 -0.13
N TYR A 494 -36.11 -0.12 -0.35
CA TYR A 494 -37.22 0.63 0.21
C TYR A 494 -38.54 0.27 -0.44
N LEU A 495 -38.63 0.04 -1.75
CA LEU A 495 -39.86 -0.47 -2.39
C LEU A 495 -40.20 -1.88 -1.89
N GLN A 496 -39.20 -2.74 -1.65
CA GLN A 496 -39.41 -4.03 -0.99
C GLN A 496 -39.78 -3.87 0.48
N LEU A 497 -39.20 -2.91 1.22
CA LEU A 497 -39.55 -2.64 2.61
C LEU A 497 -40.97 -2.06 2.73
N ILE A 498 -41.37 -1.16 1.83
CA ILE A 498 -42.72 -0.59 1.71
C ILE A 498 -43.72 -1.69 1.36
N ALA A 499 -43.40 -2.54 0.37
CA ALA A 499 -44.28 -3.63 -0.05
C ALA A 499 -44.47 -4.69 1.04
N ASN A 500 -43.43 -4.96 1.84
CA ASN A 500 -43.45 -6.03 2.84
C ASN A 500 -43.79 -5.57 4.25
N ASN A 501 -43.52 -4.31 4.63
CA ASN A 501 -43.72 -3.76 5.98
C ASN A 501 -43.73 -2.21 5.98
N PRO A 502 -44.84 -1.56 5.58
CA PRO A 502 -44.91 -0.10 5.45
C PRO A 502 -44.64 0.66 6.77
N GLY A 503 -44.93 0.07 7.94
CA GLY A 503 -44.60 0.69 9.23
C GLY A 503 -43.08 0.82 9.47
N LYS A 504 -42.30 -0.21 9.13
CA LYS A 504 -40.83 -0.20 9.31
C LYS A 504 -40.12 0.74 8.35
N PHE A 505 -40.76 1.09 7.23
CA PHE A 505 -40.27 2.12 6.32
C PHE A 505 -40.21 3.47 7.01
N PHE A 506 -41.31 3.91 7.62
CA PHE A 506 -41.36 5.19 8.31
C PHE A 506 -40.40 5.25 9.50
N ASP A 507 -40.26 4.15 10.26
CA ASP A 507 -39.28 4.08 11.35
C ASP A 507 -37.83 4.17 10.85
N LYS A 508 -37.50 3.53 9.72
CA LYS A 508 -36.16 3.55 9.13
C LYS A 508 -35.84 4.91 8.50
N VAL A 509 -36.81 5.53 7.82
CA VAL A 509 -36.68 6.89 7.28
C VAL A 509 -36.53 7.89 8.42
N ALA A 510 -37.35 7.81 9.48
CA ALA A 510 -37.24 8.66 10.66
C ALA A 510 -35.86 8.54 11.32
N LYS A 511 -35.36 7.31 11.53
CA LYS A 511 -34.00 7.09 12.06
C LYS A 511 -32.88 7.60 11.16
N THR A 512 -33.03 7.46 9.84
CA THR A 512 -32.02 7.94 8.88
C THR A 512 -32.00 9.48 8.86
N TYR A 513 -33.17 10.11 8.94
CA TYR A 513 -33.35 11.56 9.05
C TYR A 513 -32.78 12.10 10.38
N GLU A 514 -33.03 11.40 11.50
CA GLU A 514 -32.47 11.73 12.81
C GLU A 514 -30.94 11.57 12.87
N SER A 515 -30.37 10.65 12.07
CA SER A 515 -28.91 10.43 12.01
C SER A 515 -28.15 11.41 11.11
N GLY A 516 -28.82 12.35 10.46
CA GLY A 516 -28.19 13.31 9.53
C GLY A 516 -27.64 12.69 8.24
N LEU A 517 -27.96 11.42 7.96
CA LEU A 517 -27.51 10.67 6.78
C LEU A 517 -28.48 10.75 5.59
N ALA A 518 -29.57 11.51 5.70
CA ALA A 518 -30.51 11.74 4.62
C ALA A 518 -30.24 13.10 3.95
N THR A 519 -29.90 13.06 2.65
CA THR A 519 -30.22 14.13 1.69
C THR A 519 -31.41 13.69 0.86
#